data_AF-A0A662A2X0-F1
#
_entry.id   AF-A0A662A2X0-F1
#
_cell.length_a   1.000
_cell.length_b   1.000
_cell.length_c   1.000
_cell.angle_alpha   90.00
_cell.angle_beta   90.00
_cell.angle_gamma   90.00
#
_symmetry.space_group_name_H-M   'P 1'
#
loop_
_entity.id
_entity.type
_entity.pdbx_description
1 polymer ?
#
loop_
_entity_poly.entity_id
_entity_poly.type
_entity_poly.pdbx_seq_one_letter_code
_entity_poly.pdbx_strand_id
1 'polypeptide(L)'
;MTSDIDIQIDKIEMHEMTGEEALKQINPNSLKARLKRRQIRYWLYSLKSNFLSDKKLSDKIPKGFKEKYEEQHGFDGWGNFAATWDVELHDPEVLVSRLFSEEEEWHRIIMAKFPQIQPDGSIKYPDMRVKKAVDEEIKNQEELKKRK
;
A
#
# COMPACT_ATOMS: atom_id res chain seq x y z
N MET A 1 -4.22 -20.98 11.56
CA MET A 1 -2.75 -20.92 11.62
C MET A 1 -2.32 -19.85 10.63
N THR A 2 -1.95 -18.67 11.14
CA THR A 2 -1.33 -17.59 10.35
C THR A 2 0.04 -18.06 9.91
N SER A 3 0.36 -17.92 8.62
CA SER A 3 1.64 -18.39 8.10
C SER A 3 2.77 -17.46 8.55
N ASP A 4 3.98 -17.97 8.75
CA ASP A 4 5.16 -17.14 9.08
C ASP A 4 5.41 -16.02 8.07
N ILE A 5 4.94 -16.21 6.83
CA ILE A 5 5.00 -15.21 5.76
C ILE A 5 4.09 -14.02 6.06
N ASP A 6 2.90 -14.25 6.63
CA ASP A 6 1.98 -13.17 7.00
C ASP A 6 2.57 -12.30 8.12
N ILE A 7 3.28 -12.93 9.06
CA ILE A 7 3.99 -12.24 10.15
C ILE A 7 5.19 -11.44 9.61
N GLN A 8 5.88 -11.95 8.59
CA GLN A 8 7.01 -11.26 7.98
C GLN A 8 6.57 -10.06 7.13
N ILE A 9 5.46 -10.17 6.39
CA ILE A 9 4.88 -9.05 5.62
C ILE A 9 4.39 -7.94 6.57
N ASP A 10 3.72 -8.30 7.66
CA ASP A 10 3.28 -7.33 8.67
C ASP A 10 4.48 -6.60 9.32
N LYS A 11 5.61 -7.31 9.54
CA LYS A 11 6.85 -6.70 10.05
C LYS A 11 7.47 -5.70 9.06
N ILE A 12 7.35 -5.94 7.75
CA ILE A 12 7.86 -5.04 6.71
C ILE A 12 6.96 -3.80 6.61
N GLU A 13 5.64 -3.95 6.57
CA GLU A 13 4.69 -2.82 6.57
C GLU A 13 4.79 -1.97 7.85
N MET A 14 5.07 -2.60 9.00
CA MET A 14 5.30 -1.90 10.26
C MET A 14 6.59 -1.07 10.28
N HIS A 15 7.58 -1.42 9.46
CA HIS A 15 8.85 -0.69 9.39
C HIS A 15 8.76 0.60 8.55
N GLU A 16 7.67 0.79 7.80
CA GLU A 16 7.44 1.94 6.92
C GLU A 16 6.56 3.05 7.54
N MET A 17 5.96 2.82 8.71
CA MET A 17 5.26 3.85 9.47
C MET A 17 6.22 4.54 10.44
N THR A 18 6.23 5.87 10.42
CA THR A 18 6.99 6.68 11.38
C THR A 18 6.63 6.30 12.83
N GLY A 19 7.65 6.16 13.68
CA GLY A 19 7.56 5.51 15.00
C GLY A 19 6.49 6.03 15.98
N GLU A 20 5.92 7.21 15.76
CA GLU A 20 4.83 7.75 16.59
C GLU A 20 3.43 7.20 16.24
N GLU A 21 3.20 6.76 14.99
CA GLU A 21 1.92 6.15 14.56
C GLU A 21 1.86 4.66 14.87
N ALA A 22 2.99 3.96 14.78
CA ALA A 22 3.14 2.55 15.13
C ALA A 22 2.84 2.29 16.62
N LEU A 23 3.17 3.23 17.51
CA LEU A 23 2.96 3.11 18.95
C LEU A 23 1.51 3.37 19.40
N LYS A 24 0.72 4.15 18.64
CA LYS A 24 -0.71 4.39 18.94
C LYS A 24 -1.62 3.25 18.48
N GLN A 25 -1.17 2.40 17.55
CA GLN A 25 -1.96 1.35 16.91
C GLN A 25 -1.83 -0.04 17.54
N ILE A 26 -1.15 -0.21 18.68
CA ILE A 26 -1.13 -1.48 19.44
C ILE A 26 -2.47 -1.62 20.20
N ASN A 27 -3.58 -1.59 19.48
CA ASN A 27 -4.89 -1.95 19.98
C ASN A 27 -5.26 -3.28 19.28
N PRO A 28 -5.52 -4.39 19.99
CA PRO A 28 -5.86 -5.67 19.36
C PRO A 28 -7.05 -5.58 18.37
N ASN A 29 -7.90 -4.57 18.50
CA ASN A 29 -8.99 -4.29 17.57
C ASN A 29 -8.51 -3.71 16.22
N SER A 30 -7.43 -2.92 16.17
CA SER A 30 -6.88 -2.37 14.91
C SER A 30 -6.21 -3.47 14.08
N LEU A 31 -5.56 -4.43 14.75
CA LEU A 31 -4.87 -5.54 14.08
C LEU A 31 -5.88 -6.50 13.40
N LYS A 32 -7.00 -6.78 14.06
CA LYS A 32 -8.11 -7.55 13.47
C LYS A 32 -8.70 -6.84 12.24
N ALA A 33 -8.89 -5.52 12.32
CA ALA A 33 -9.40 -4.74 11.19
C ALA A 33 -8.43 -4.79 10.00
N ARG A 34 -7.13 -4.65 10.23
CA ARG A 34 -6.08 -4.76 9.19
C ARG A 34 -6.06 -6.13 8.51
N LEU A 35 -6.11 -7.22 9.29
CA LEU A 35 -6.15 -8.57 8.74
C LEU A 35 -7.42 -8.81 7.90
N LYS A 36 -8.57 -8.35 8.40
CA LYS A 36 -9.86 -8.44 7.68
C LYS A 36 -9.81 -7.65 6.37
N ARG A 37 -9.27 -6.43 6.39
CA ARG A 37 -9.03 -5.60 5.20
C ARG A 37 -8.15 -6.29 4.17
N ARG A 38 -7.02 -6.85 4.59
CA ARG A 38 -6.13 -7.60 3.71
C ARG A 38 -6.84 -8.78 3.05
N GLN A 39 -7.62 -9.54 3.83
CA GLN A 39 -8.38 -10.68 3.33
C GLN A 39 -9.43 -10.26 2.29
N ILE A 40 -10.16 -9.18 2.56
CA ILE A 40 -11.21 -8.64 1.68
C ILE A 40 -10.61 -8.12 0.37
N ARG A 41 -9.52 -7.34 0.43
CA ARG A 41 -8.81 -6.85 -0.77
C ARG A 41 -8.33 -8.01 -1.64
N TYR A 42 -7.80 -9.05 -1.01
CA TYR A 42 -7.37 -10.25 -1.71
C TYR A 42 -8.55 -10.93 -2.43
N TRP A 43 -9.69 -11.12 -1.76
CA TRP A 43 -10.89 -11.68 -2.39
C TRP A 43 -11.41 -10.83 -3.55
N LEU A 44 -11.49 -9.51 -3.38
CA LEU A 44 -11.91 -8.57 -4.43
C LEU A 44 -10.99 -8.63 -5.65
N TYR A 45 -9.67 -8.66 -5.43
CA TYR A 45 -8.70 -8.79 -6.52
C TYR A 45 -8.82 -10.12 -7.25
N SER A 46 -9.03 -11.22 -6.53
CA SER A 46 -9.23 -12.54 -7.11
C SER A 46 -10.53 -12.65 -7.93
N LEU A 47 -11.60 -11.97 -7.50
CA LEU A 47 -12.83 -11.84 -8.27
C LEU A 47 -12.59 -11.09 -9.60
N LYS A 48 -11.88 -9.96 -9.56
CA LYS A 48 -11.55 -9.15 -10.75
C LYS A 48 -10.69 -9.92 -11.76
N SER A 49 -9.65 -10.59 -11.27
CA SER A 49 -8.67 -11.30 -12.10
C SER A 49 -9.18 -12.62 -12.69
N ASN A 50 -10.46 -12.96 -12.49
CA ASN A 50 -11.05 -14.25 -12.86
C ASN A 50 -10.28 -15.46 -12.28
N PHE A 51 -9.53 -15.27 -11.19
CA PHE A 51 -8.80 -16.33 -10.48
C PHE A 51 -9.73 -17.35 -9.80
N LEU A 52 -11.05 -17.17 -9.93
CA LEU A 52 -12.10 -18.10 -9.52
C LEU A 52 -12.05 -19.47 -10.22
N SER A 53 -11.24 -19.65 -11.28
CA SER A 53 -10.95 -20.99 -11.82
C SER A 53 -10.22 -21.87 -10.81
N ASP A 54 -9.55 -21.28 -9.82
CA ASP A 54 -8.90 -22.02 -8.73
C ASP A 54 -9.93 -22.39 -7.65
N LYS A 55 -10.43 -23.63 -7.73
CA LYS A 55 -11.45 -24.21 -6.82
C LYS A 55 -11.13 -23.97 -5.32
N LYS A 56 -9.84 -23.96 -4.96
CA LYS A 56 -9.41 -23.76 -3.57
C LYS A 56 -9.72 -22.36 -3.04
N LEU A 57 -9.84 -21.38 -3.92
CA LEU A 57 -10.09 -20.01 -3.57
C LEU A 57 -11.58 -19.68 -3.55
N SER A 58 -12.36 -20.23 -4.51
CA SER A 58 -13.81 -20.11 -4.50
C SER A 58 -14.42 -20.64 -3.20
N ASP A 59 -13.87 -21.72 -2.65
CA ASP A 59 -14.35 -22.33 -1.40
C ASP A 59 -14.07 -21.46 -0.16
N LYS A 60 -13.14 -20.50 -0.25
CA LYS A 60 -12.78 -19.59 0.85
C LYS A 60 -13.53 -18.27 0.81
N ILE A 61 -14.10 -17.89 -0.34
CA ILE A 61 -14.86 -16.66 -0.49
C ILE A 61 -16.28 -16.92 0.04
N PRO A 62 -16.81 -16.08 0.96
CA PRO A 62 -18.18 -16.24 1.45
C PRO A 62 -19.20 -16.20 0.30
N LYS A 63 -20.25 -17.03 0.38
CA LYS A 63 -21.38 -16.94 -0.56
C LYS A 63 -22.03 -15.56 -0.46
N GLY A 64 -22.39 -14.97 -1.60
CA GLY A 64 -22.95 -13.62 -1.63
C GLY A 64 -21.91 -12.49 -1.49
N PHE A 65 -20.62 -12.81 -1.36
CA PHE A 65 -19.59 -11.80 -1.17
C PHE A 65 -19.46 -10.88 -2.39
N LYS A 66 -19.56 -11.43 -3.61
CA LYS A 66 -19.44 -10.66 -4.83
C LYS A 66 -20.59 -9.63 -4.91
N GLU A 67 -21.81 -10.12 -4.76
CA GLU A 67 -23.05 -9.34 -4.82
C GLU A 67 -23.06 -8.24 -3.76
N LYS A 68 -22.63 -8.56 -2.52
CA LYS A 68 -22.52 -7.59 -1.43
C LYS A 68 -21.68 -6.37 -1.79
N TYR A 69 -20.60 -6.54 -2.54
CA TYR A 69 -19.71 -5.44 -2.92
C TYR A 69 -20.16 -4.73 -4.20
N GLU A 70 -20.78 -5.46 -5.13
CA GLU A 70 -21.39 -4.88 -6.33
C GLU A 70 -22.57 -3.96 -5.99
N GLU A 71 -23.29 -4.23 -4.90
CA GLU A 71 -24.42 -3.42 -4.42
C GLU A 71 -24.00 -2.16 -3.66
N GLN A 72 -22.71 -2.00 -3.32
CA GLN A 72 -22.27 -0.86 -2.52
C GLN A 72 -22.27 0.44 -3.32
N HIS A 73 -22.65 1.53 -2.64
CA HIS A 73 -22.55 2.86 -3.19
C HIS A 73 -21.09 3.20 -3.51
N GLY A 74 -20.81 3.50 -4.78
CA GLY A 74 -19.46 3.80 -5.27
C GLY A 74 -18.81 2.64 -6.02
N PHE A 75 -19.42 1.46 -6.09
CA PHE A 75 -18.99 0.43 -7.04
C PHE A 75 -19.42 0.81 -8.46
N ASP A 76 -18.44 0.97 -9.36
CA ASP A 76 -18.66 1.42 -10.74
C ASP A 76 -18.33 0.31 -11.77
N GLY A 77 -18.47 -0.95 -11.34
CA GLY A 77 -18.19 -2.13 -12.16
C GLY A 77 -16.75 -2.63 -12.07
N TRP A 78 -16.56 -3.91 -12.41
CA TRP A 78 -15.24 -4.57 -12.39
C TRP A 78 -14.26 -4.00 -13.42
N GLY A 79 -14.76 -3.32 -14.46
CA GLY A 79 -13.93 -2.58 -15.42
C GLY A 79 -13.22 -1.39 -14.77
N ASN A 80 -13.90 -0.71 -13.83
CA ASN A 80 -13.39 0.42 -13.07
C ASN A 80 -12.84 0.01 -11.70
N PHE A 81 -12.50 -1.26 -11.52
CA PHE A 81 -11.98 -1.80 -10.26
C PHE A 81 -10.81 -0.98 -9.70
N ALA A 82 -9.91 -0.47 -10.55
CA ALA A 82 -8.79 0.37 -10.10
C ALA A 82 -9.22 1.64 -9.32
N ALA A 83 -10.44 2.13 -9.51
CA ALA A 83 -10.98 3.25 -8.75
C ALA A 83 -11.71 2.82 -7.46
N THR A 84 -12.19 1.58 -7.37
CA THR A 84 -13.14 1.14 -6.32
C THR A 84 -12.72 -0.16 -5.62
N TRP A 85 -11.45 -0.56 -5.73
CA TRP A 85 -10.97 -1.86 -5.23
C TRP A 85 -10.56 -1.86 -3.76
N ASP A 86 -10.42 -0.68 -3.17
CA ASP A 86 -9.95 -0.55 -1.82
C ASP A 86 -11.10 -0.50 -0.82
N VAL A 87 -10.79 -0.85 0.42
CA VAL A 87 -11.76 -0.81 1.52
C VAL A 87 -11.26 0.04 2.67
N GLU A 88 -12.21 0.57 3.43
CA GLU A 88 -11.94 1.52 4.50
C GLU A 88 -11.05 0.89 5.58
N LEU A 89 -10.14 1.70 6.15
CA LEU A 89 -9.13 1.19 7.09
C LEU A 89 -9.76 0.73 8.41
N HIS A 90 -10.79 1.45 8.84
CA HIS A 90 -11.48 1.21 10.12
C HIS A 90 -12.72 0.33 9.98
N ASP A 91 -13.35 0.32 8.80
CA ASP A 91 -14.43 -0.60 8.46
C ASP A 91 -14.19 -1.29 7.12
N PRO A 92 -13.47 -2.44 7.13
CA PRO A 92 -13.11 -3.15 5.92
C PRO A 92 -14.29 -3.65 5.07
N GLU A 93 -15.53 -3.52 5.53
CA GLU A 93 -16.71 -3.91 4.77
C GLU A 93 -17.21 -2.83 3.80
N VAL A 94 -16.65 -1.62 3.85
CA VAL A 94 -17.06 -0.47 3.02
C VAL A 94 -16.02 -0.22 1.93
N LEU A 95 -16.48 -0.11 0.68
CA LEU A 95 -15.65 0.31 -0.45
C LEU A 95 -15.25 1.77 -0.31
N VAL A 96 -14.00 2.04 -0.65
CA VAL A 96 -13.47 3.40 -0.77
C VAL A 96 -13.25 3.68 -2.26
N SER A 97 -13.93 4.70 -2.76
CA SER A 97 -13.61 5.29 -4.06
C SER A 97 -12.30 6.08 -3.94
N ARG A 98 -11.32 5.75 -4.76
CA ARG A 98 -10.07 6.50 -4.83
C ARG A 98 -10.33 7.84 -5.48
N LEU A 99 -9.87 8.91 -4.83
CA LEU A 99 -9.89 10.27 -5.38
C LEU A 99 -8.82 10.49 -6.46
N PHE A 100 -7.80 9.63 -6.50
CA PHE A 100 -6.64 9.73 -7.35
C PHE A 100 -6.34 8.38 -8.00
N SER A 101 -5.72 8.39 -9.17
CA SER A 101 -5.24 7.15 -9.78
C SER A 101 -4.10 6.53 -8.96
N GLU A 102 -3.83 5.23 -9.12
CA GLU A 102 -2.67 4.58 -8.50
C GLU A 102 -1.36 5.29 -8.88
N GLU A 103 -1.25 5.74 -10.13
CA GLU A 103 -0.09 6.46 -10.63
C GLU A 103 0.07 7.82 -9.92
N GLU A 104 -1.03 8.55 -9.72
CA GLU A 104 -1.02 9.83 -9.00
C GLU A 104 -0.67 9.67 -7.52
N GLU A 105 -1.20 8.63 -6.87
CA GLU A 105 -0.83 8.30 -5.48
C GLU A 105 0.66 7.95 -5.37
N TRP A 106 1.16 7.09 -6.26
CA TRP A 106 2.58 6.75 -6.32
C TRP A 106 3.45 7.97 -6.58
N HIS A 107 3.05 8.82 -7.52
CA HIS A 107 3.78 10.03 -7.86
C HIS A 107 3.88 10.95 -6.64
N ARG A 108 2.79 11.11 -5.87
CA ARG A 108 2.79 11.90 -4.62
C ARG A 108 3.72 11.32 -3.56
N ILE A 109 3.70 9.99 -3.38
CA ILE A 109 4.61 9.31 -2.44
C ILE A 109 6.06 9.54 -2.87
N ILE A 110 6.34 9.41 -4.18
CA ILE A 110 7.68 9.62 -4.72
C ILE A 110 8.14 11.05 -4.48
N MET A 111 7.30 12.04 -4.77
CA MET A 111 7.60 13.46 -4.53
C MET A 111 7.82 13.78 -3.04
N ALA A 112 7.13 13.08 -2.14
CA ALA A 112 7.25 13.28 -0.70
C ALA A 112 8.50 12.60 -0.11
N LYS A 113 9.00 11.51 -0.70
CA LYS A 113 10.09 10.71 -0.14
C LYS A 113 11.43 10.91 -0.86
N PHE A 114 11.43 11.20 -2.15
CA PHE A 114 12.64 11.21 -2.97
C PHE A 114 12.99 12.60 -3.52
N PRO A 115 14.30 12.90 -3.67
CA PRO A 115 14.74 14.12 -4.34
C PRO A 115 14.24 14.18 -5.78
N GLN A 116 13.80 15.36 -6.21
CA GLN A 116 13.27 15.61 -7.55
C GLN A 116 14.26 16.43 -8.35
N ILE A 117 14.54 16.01 -9.58
CA ILE A 117 15.35 16.80 -10.52
C ILE A 117 14.41 17.78 -11.22
N GLN A 118 14.68 19.07 -11.06
CA GLN A 118 13.95 20.13 -11.73
C GLN A 118 14.46 20.32 -13.17
N PRO A 119 13.65 20.94 -14.05
CA PRO A 119 14.05 21.21 -15.44
C PRO A 119 15.32 22.05 -15.59
N ASP A 120 15.64 22.86 -14.58
CA ASP A 120 16.86 23.66 -14.49
C ASP A 120 18.11 22.86 -14.04
N GLY A 121 17.96 21.56 -13.80
CA GLY A 121 19.00 20.66 -13.31
C GLY A 121 19.21 20.71 -11.80
N SER A 122 18.47 21.53 -11.05
CA SER A 122 18.56 21.59 -9.60
C SER A 122 17.84 20.42 -8.93
N ILE A 123 18.33 19.97 -7.76
CA ILE A 123 17.69 18.90 -6.98
C ILE A 123 16.85 19.51 -5.86
N LYS A 124 15.54 19.26 -5.89
CA LYS A 124 14.61 19.60 -4.81
C LYS A 124 14.48 18.43 -3.86
N TYR A 125 14.90 18.62 -2.62
CA TYR A 125 14.77 17.60 -1.57
C TYR A 125 13.46 17.81 -0.81
N PRO A 126 12.70 16.73 -0.54
CA PRO A 126 11.47 16.84 0.25
C PRO A 126 11.73 17.16 1.72
N ASP A 127 12.86 16.71 2.29
CA ASP A 127 13.28 17.03 3.66
C ASP A 127 14.82 17.07 3.78
N MET A 128 15.32 17.80 4.78
CA MET A 128 16.73 17.92 5.14
C MET A 128 17.39 16.58 5.47
N ARG A 129 16.64 15.59 6.01
CA ARG A 129 17.20 14.25 6.28
C ARG A 129 17.62 13.54 5.00
N VAL A 130 16.75 13.60 3.99
CA VAL A 130 17.02 13.04 2.65
C VAL A 130 18.21 13.75 2.01
N LYS A 131 18.28 15.08 2.16
CA LYS A 131 19.44 15.85 1.68
C LYS A 131 20.76 15.39 2.29
N LYS A 132 20.82 15.28 3.62
CA LYS A 132 22.03 14.83 4.33
C LYS A 132 22.48 13.44 3.90
N ALA A 133 21.55 12.50 3.75
CA ALA A 133 21.88 11.14 3.31
C ALA A 133 22.45 11.12 1.88
N VAL A 134 21.91 11.94 0.97
CA VAL A 134 22.44 12.07 -0.39
C VAL A 134 23.83 12.72 -0.38
N ASP A 135 24.02 13.78 0.42
CA ASP A 135 25.30 14.48 0.54
C ASP A 135 26.40 13.55 1.11
N GLU A 136 26.06 12.72 2.09
CA GLU A 136 26.97 11.70 2.65
C GLU A 136 27.35 10.63 1.63
N GLU A 137 26.39 10.14 0.83
CA GLU A 137 26.66 9.16 -0.21
C GLU A 137 27.54 9.73 -1.33
N ILE A 138 27.31 10.97 -1.75
CA ILE A 138 28.18 11.67 -2.71
C ILE A 138 29.61 11.75 -2.17
N LYS A 139 29.78 12.12 -0.90
CA LYS A 139 31.09 12.21 -0.27
C LYS A 139 31.79 10.85 -0.22
N ASN A 140 31.07 9.79 0.14
CA ASN A 140 31.60 8.42 0.14
C ASN A 140 32.06 8.00 -1.26
N GLN A 141 31.28 8.30 -2.30
CA GLN A 141 31.62 8.01 -3.70
C GLN A 141 32.87 8.76 -4.17
N GLU A 142 33.01 10.04 -3.79
CA GLU A 142 34.21 10.83 -4.10
C GLU A 142 35.46 10.29 -3.40
N GLU A 143 35.34 9.87 -2.14
CA GLU A 143 36.45 9.24 -1.40
C GLU A 143 36.84 7.88 -2.00
N LEU A 144 35.85 7.08 -2.44
CA LEU A 144 36.08 5.83 -3.17
C LEU A 144 36.79 6.04 -4.51
N LYS A 145 36.45 7.12 -5.23
CA LYS A 145 37.11 7.49 -6.49
C LYS A 145 38.53 8.00 -6.29
N LYS A 146 38.82 8.68 -5.17
CA LYS A 146 40.19 9.16 -4.82
C LYS A 146 41.13 8.03 -4.37
N ARG A 147 40.58 6.88 -3.98
CA ARG A 147 41.33 5.68 -3.55
C ARG A 147 41.63 4.69 -4.67
N LYS A 148 41.09 4.92 -5.88
CA LYS A 148 41.38 4.15 -7.09
C LYS A 148 42.39 4.90 -7.95
#